data_AF-A0A7X5HZA9-F1
#
_entry.id   AF-A0A7X5HZA9-F1
#
_cell.length_a   1.000
_cell.length_b   1.000
_cell.length_c   1.000
_cell.angle_alpha   90.00
_cell.angle_beta   90.00
_cell.angle_gamma   90.00
#
_symmetry.space_group_name_H-M   'P 1'
#
loop_
_entity.id
_entity.type
_entity.pdbx_description
1 polymer ?
#
loop_
_entity_poly.entity_id
_entity_poly.type
_entity_poly.pdbx_seq_one_letter_code
_entity_poly.pdbx_strand_id
1 'polypeptide(L)'
;MKYLKWKDDVIAEINSNYSVDFLSEQGALLTNPDSSVTHWSKEQFKVFLDDRIVSSQRRDIEKILFQCGLNTYNTFRIAEITKAINARDLLWIADNTDDSFADAVTDVFESVFIKKIDMVDDSINTPDGCNVKRYGVYNNKYGIYKNRLHP
;
A
#
# COMPACT_ATOMS: atom_id res chain seq x y z
N MET A 1 12.41 5.25 -11.49
CA MET A 1 11.93 6.55 -10.99
C MET A 1 10.42 6.43 -10.87
N LYS A 2 9.79 7.08 -9.89
CA LYS A 2 8.33 7.05 -9.68
C LYS A 2 7.84 8.50 -9.57
N TYR A 3 6.53 8.71 -9.57
CA TYR A 3 5.95 10.05 -9.54
C TYR A 3 4.91 10.15 -8.44
N LEU A 4 4.86 11.31 -7.77
CA LEU A 4 3.72 11.68 -6.94
C LEU A 4 2.79 12.52 -7.82
N LYS A 5 1.53 12.10 -7.90
CA LYS A 5 0.52 12.74 -8.74
C LYS A 5 -0.65 13.22 -7.90
N TRP A 6 -1.24 14.35 -8.30
CA TRP A 6 -2.57 14.79 -7.87
C TRP A 6 -3.54 14.54 -9.01
N LYS A 7 -4.48 13.61 -8.85
CA LYS A 7 -5.30 13.10 -9.94
C LYS A 7 -4.40 12.69 -11.12
N ASP A 8 -4.49 13.31 -12.28
CA ASP A 8 -3.69 12.94 -13.45
C ASP A 8 -2.45 13.82 -13.64
N ASP A 9 -2.24 14.81 -12.77
CA ASP A 9 -1.15 15.78 -12.86
C ASP A 9 0.05 15.34 -12.02
N VAL A 10 1.25 15.39 -12.62
CA VAL A 10 2.50 15.11 -11.90
C VAL A 10 2.88 16.32 -11.07
N ILE A 11 3.03 16.13 -9.76
CA ILE A 11 3.37 17.21 -8.83
C ILE A 11 4.78 17.06 -8.25
N ALA A 12 5.33 15.84 -8.23
CA ALA A 12 6.69 15.58 -7.76
C ALA A 12 7.30 14.31 -8.36
N GLU A 13 8.63 14.25 -8.39
CA GLU A 13 9.41 13.08 -8.75
C GLU A 13 9.89 12.35 -7.47
N ILE A 14 9.76 11.02 -7.46
CA ILE A 14 10.23 10.16 -6.37
C ILE A 14 11.49 9.43 -6.85
N ASN A 15 12.60 9.78 -6.20
CA ASN A 15 13.91 9.23 -6.50
C ASN A 15 14.08 7.80 -5.96
N SER A 16 15.12 7.11 -6.42
CA SER A 16 15.43 5.73 -6.01
C SER A 16 15.78 5.57 -4.53
N ASN A 17 16.25 6.64 -3.89
CA ASN A 17 16.52 6.73 -2.45
C ASN A 17 15.27 7.12 -1.63
N TYR A 18 14.11 7.29 -2.28
CA TYR A 18 12.86 7.79 -1.72
C TYR A 18 12.87 9.26 -1.28
N SER A 19 13.80 10.10 -1.75
CA SER A 19 13.63 11.55 -1.67
C SER A 19 12.62 12.01 -2.74
N VAL A 20 11.90 13.08 -2.44
CA VAL A 20 10.86 13.62 -3.33
C VAL A 20 11.22 15.04 -3.72
N ASP A 21 11.25 15.31 -5.02
CA ASP A 21 11.50 16.63 -5.60
C ASP A 21 10.21 17.15 -6.21
N PHE A 22 9.64 18.20 -5.63
CA PHE A 22 8.42 18.82 -6.14
C PHE A 22 8.72 19.66 -7.37
N LEU A 23 7.85 19.55 -8.38
CA LEU A 23 7.96 20.33 -9.62
C LEU A 23 7.50 21.79 -9.44
N SER A 24 6.71 22.06 -8.41
CA SER A 24 6.20 23.39 -8.08
C SER A 24 5.85 23.52 -6.59
N GLU A 25 5.83 24.74 -6.08
CA GLU A 25 5.37 25.04 -4.72
C GLU A 25 3.89 24.65 -4.54
N GLN A 26 3.05 24.83 -5.57
CA GLN A 26 1.64 24.43 -5.53
C GLN A 26 1.50 22.92 -5.32
N GLY A 27 2.37 22.12 -5.96
CA GLY A 27 2.46 20.68 -5.75
C GLY A 27 2.79 20.32 -4.31
N ALA A 28 3.73 21.03 -3.68
CA ALA A 28 4.07 20.83 -2.27
C ALA A 28 2.89 21.16 -1.34
N LEU A 29 2.19 22.27 -1.59
CA LEU A 29 1.04 22.71 -0.79
C LEU A 29 -0.13 21.72 -0.83
N LEU A 30 -0.32 20.99 -1.94
CA LEU A 30 -1.33 19.93 -2.04
C LEU A 30 -1.06 18.76 -1.09
N THR A 31 0.21 18.56 -0.72
CA THR A 31 0.62 17.48 0.18
C THR A 31 0.70 17.91 1.64
N ASN A 32 1.05 19.17 1.89
CA ASN A 32 1.05 19.80 3.20
C ASN A 32 0.81 21.32 3.06
N PRO A 33 -0.35 21.83 3.49
CA PRO A 33 -0.72 23.25 3.34
C PRO A 33 0.25 24.25 3.97
N ASP A 34 1.03 23.82 4.97
CA ASP A 34 1.97 24.67 5.70
C ASP A 34 3.41 24.55 5.17
N SER A 35 3.62 23.82 4.07
CA SER A 35 4.96 23.51 3.56
C SER A 35 5.29 24.28 2.29
N SER A 36 6.24 25.21 2.37
CA SER A 36 6.95 25.78 1.22
C SER A 36 8.15 24.93 0.77
N VAL A 37 8.28 23.72 1.32
CA VAL A 37 9.44 22.87 1.10
C VAL A 37 9.25 22.09 -0.21
N THR A 38 10.08 22.41 -1.20
CA THR A 38 10.06 21.77 -2.52
C THR A 38 10.87 20.47 -2.60
N HIS A 39 11.48 20.04 -1.50
CA HIS A 39 12.24 18.80 -1.42
C HIS A 39 11.97 18.06 -0.11
N TRP A 40 11.57 16.80 -0.19
CA TRP A 40 11.47 15.93 0.98
C TRP A 40 12.61 14.93 1.07
N SER A 41 13.16 14.82 2.27
CA SER A 41 13.98 13.66 2.62
C SER A 41 13.14 12.38 2.63
N LYS A 42 13.81 11.24 2.61
CA LYS A 42 13.19 9.92 2.77
C LYS A 42 12.30 9.82 4.02
N GLU A 43 12.73 10.43 5.11
CA GLU A 43 12.03 10.41 6.39
C GLU A 43 10.75 11.24 6.33
N GLN A 44 10.80 12.43 5.72
CA GLN A 44 9.62 13.27 5.50
C GLN A 44 8.60 12.58 4.58
N PHE A 45 9.08 11.97 3.49
CA PHE A 45 8.22 11.18 2.62
C PHE A 45 7.62 9.98 3.35
N LYS A 46 8.38 9.30 4.20
CA LYS A 46 7.85 8.21 5.03
C LYS A 46 6.72 8.67 5.96
N VAL A 47 6.87 9.83 6.62
CA VAL A 47 5.83 10.40 7.48
C VAL A 47 4.56 10.66 6.68
N PHE A 48 4.69 11.27 5.49
CA PHE A 48 3.56 11.46 4.57
C PHE A 48 2.88 10.14 4.18
N LEU A 49 3.65 9.07 3.96
CA LEU A 49 3.09 7.75 3.63
C LEU A 49 2.42 7.08 4.84
N ASP A 50 2.97 7.21 6.04
CA ASP A 50 2.43 6.58 7.26
C ASP A 50 1.00 7.06 7.58
N ASP A 51 0.61 8.28 7.15
CA ASP A 51 -0.77 8.80 7.26
C ASP A 51 -1.74 8.21 6.21
N ARG A 52 -1.21 7.57 5.16
CA ARG A 52 -1.97 7.05 4.01
C ARG A 52 -2.09 5.54 4.02
N ILE A 53 -1.03 4.86 4.44
CA ILE A 53 -1.00 3.41 4.49
C ILE A 53 -1.56 2.90 5.81
N VAL A 54 -1.89 1.61 5.83
CA VAL A 54 -2.36 0.96 7.05
C VAL A 54 -1.28 0.92 8.12
N SER A 55 -1.62 1.33 9.35
CA SER A 55 -0.71 1.28 10.49
C SER A 55 -0.23 -0.14 10.81
N SER A 56 1.05 -0.27 11.17
CA SER A 56 1.66 -1.51 11.67
C SER A 56 1.04 -2.04 12.96
N GLN A 57 0.35 -1.19 13.73
CA GLN A 57 -0.29 -1.56 15.00
C GLN A 57 -1.71 -2.14 14.83
N ARG A 58 -2.21 -2.19 13.59
CA ARG A 58 -3.55 -2.71 13.32
C ARG A 58 -3.60 -4.22 13.60
N ARG A 59 -4.66 -4.68 14.27
CA ARG A 59 -4.80 -6.08 14.74
C ARG A 59 -4.69 -7.12 13.62
N ASP A 60 -5.14 -6.81 12.42
CA ASP A 60 -5.14 -7.67 11.24
C ASP A 60 -4.09 -7.27 10.20
N ILE A 61 -3.01 -6.58 10.61
CA ILE A 61 -1.93 -6.17 9.71
C ILE A 61 -1.31 -7.35 8.95
N GLU A 62 -1.15 -8.51 9.59
CA GLU A 62 -0.63 -9.73 8.95
C GLU A 62 -1.45 -10.13 7.72
N LYS A 63 -2.78 -10.01 7.78
CA LYS A 63 -3.67 -10.33 6.65
C LYS A 63 -3.45 -9.37 5.48
N ILE A 64 -3.25 -8.08 5.77
CA ILE A 64 -3.06 -7.05 4.74
C ILE A 64 -1.69 -7.18 4.09
N LEU A 65 -0.64 -7.41 4.89
CA LEU A 65 0.69 -7.71 4.36
C LEU A 65 0.64 -8.92 3.43
N PHE A 66 -0.05 -9.98 3.84
CA PHE A 66 -0.26 -11.15 3.00
C PHE A 66 -1.02 -10.82 1.69
N GLN A 67 -2.08 -9.99 1.75
CA GLN A 67 -2.77 -9.51 0.55
C GLN A 67 -1.84 -8.71 -0.36
N CYS A 68 -0.92 -7.93 0.19
CA CYS A 68 0.14 -7.27 -0.54
C CYS A 68 1.29 -8.20 -0.99
N GLY A 69 1.29 -9.50 -0.63
CA GLY A 69 2.40 -10.41 -0.93
C GLY A 69 3.67 -10.11 -0.13
N LEU A 70 3.54 -9.47 1.03
CA LEU A 70 4.61 -9.11 1.94
C LEU A 70 4.61 -10.00 3.18
N ASN A 71 5.81 -10.32 3.67
CA ASN A 71 6.02 -11.07 4.91
C ASN A 71 6.37 -10.17 6.12
N THR A 72 6.74 -8.92 5.85
CA THR A 72 7.22 -7.95 6.84
C THR A 72 6.65 -6.58 6.51
N TYR A 73 6.43 -5.78 7.54
CA TYR A 73 5.91 -4.43 7.38
C TYR A 73 6.99 -3.52 6.76
N ASN A 74 6.69 -2.96 5.59
CA ASN A 74 7.58 -2.01 4.92
C ASN A 74 6.74 -0.90 4.29
N THR A 75 6.83 0.31 4.86
CA THR A 75 6.05 1.49 4.44
C THR A 75 6.14 1.74 2.94
N PHE A 76 7.35 1.76 2.36
CA PHE A 76 7.53 2.05 0.95
C PHE A 76 6.96 0.96 0.05
N ARG A 77 7.15 -0.32 0.39
CA ARG A 77 6.59 -1.42 -0.40
C ARG A 77 5.07 -1.45 -0.37
N ILE A 78 4.47 -1.21 0.80
CA ILE A 78 3.01 -1.12 0.91
C ILE A 78 2.50 0.05 0.07
N ALA A 79 3.15 1.21 0.15
CA ALA A 79 2.81 2.38 -0.66
C ALA A 79 2.94 2.11 -2.17
N GLU A 80 3.97 1.38 -2.61
CA GLU A 80 4.13 1.01 -4.03
C GLU A 80 3.00 0.11 -4.52
N ILE A 81 2.61 -0.88 -3.72
CA ILE A 81 1.58 -1.87 -4.08
C ILE A 81 0.18 -1.24 -4.07
N THR A 82 -0.10 -0.42 -3.06
CA THR A 82 -1.40 0.26 -2.89
C THR A 82 -1.48 1.60 -3.62
N LYS A 83 -0.40 1.99 -4.31
CA LYS A 83 -0.20 3.31 -4.92
C LYS A 83 -0.37 4.47 -3.92
N ALA A 84 -0.33 4.20 -2.61
CA ALA A 84 -0.60 5.13 -1.52
C ALA A 84 -1.92 5.93 -1.66
N ILE A 85 -2.90 5.37 -2.37
CA ILE A 85 -4.20 6.00 -2.60
C ILE A 85 -4.93 6.12 -1.25
N ASN A 86 -5.44 7.31 -0.97
CA ASN A 86 -6.24 7.60 0.22
C ASN A 86 -7.62 8.11 -0.20
N ALA A 87 -8.69 7.60 0.42
CA ALA A 87 -10.06 8.02 0.11
C ALA A 87 -10.36 9.50 0.41
N ARG A 88 -9.47 10.20 1.14
CA ARG A 88 -9.63 11.60 1.53
C ARG A 88 -9.17 12.59 0.47
N ASP A 89 -8.38 12.16 -0.51
CA ASP A 89 -7.78 13.04 -1.51
C ASP A 89 -7.53 12.32 -2.85
N LEU A 90 -6.87 13.02 -3.78
CA LEU A 90 -6.53 12.53 -5.10
C LEU A 90 -5.01 12.27 -5.25
N LEU A 91 -4.28 12.16 -4.15
CA LEU A 91 -2.84 11.93 -4.17
C LEU A 91 -2.52 10.43 -4.28
N TRP A 92 -1.55 10.11 -5.13
CA TRP A 92 -1.11 8.74 -5.35
C TRP A 92 0.27 8.66 -5.99
N ILE A 93 0.87 7.47 -5.92
CA ILE A 93 2.17 7.15 -6.52
C ILE A 93 1.96 6.47 -7.86
N ALA A 94 2.47 7.06 -8.92
CA ALA A 94 2.46 6.48 -10.27
C ALA A 94 3.81 5.89 -10.64
N ASP A 95 3.81 4.90 -11.54
CA ASP A 95 5.04 4.35 -12.11
C ASP A 95 5.46 5.17 -13.34
N ASN A 96 4.49 5.69 -14.11
CA ASN A 96 4.73 6.54 -15.27
C ASN A 96 3.91 7.84 -15.21
N THR A 97 4.32 8.82 -15.99
CA THR A 97 3.61 10.10 -16.12
C THR A 97 2.23 9.95 -16.75
N ASP A 98 2.07 8.97 -17.64
CA ASP A 98 0.86 8.74 -18.43
C ASP A 98 -0.19 7.89 -17.70
N ASP A 99 0.16 7.31 -16.55
CA ASP A 99 -0.79 6.53 -15.75
C ASP A 99 -1.93 7.43 -15.26
N SER A 100 -3.18 6.97 -15.35
CA SER A 100 -4.36 7.72 -14.89
C SER A 100 -4.76 7.31 -13.47
N PHE A 101 -5.34 8.25 -12.71
CA PHE A 101 -5.82 7.95 -11.36
C PHE A 101 -6.96 6.94 -11.36
N ALA A 102 -7.87 7.03 -12.35
CA ALA A 102 -9.03 6.14 -12.44
C ALA A 102 -8.62 4.69 -12.68
N ASP A 103 -7.65 4.46 -13.57
CA ASP A 103 -7.12 3.12 -13.84
C ASP A 103 -6.36 2.61 -12.62
N ALA A 104 -5.53 3.44 -11.99
CA ALA A 104 -4.77 3.05 -10.81
C ALA A 104 -5.66 2.67 -9.61
N VAL A 105 -6.76 3.39 -9.38
CA VAL A 105 -7.74 3.03 -8.34
C VAL A 105 -8.36 1.68 -8.66
N THR A 106 -8.74 1.45 -9.91
CA THR A 106 -9.35 0.18 -10.36
C THR A 106 -8.37 -0.97 -10.19
N ASP A 107 -7.13 -0.80 -10.66
CA ASP A 107 -6.08 -1.82 -10.59
C ASP A 107 -5.70 -2.15 -9.14
N VAL A 108 -5.59 -1.16 -8.25
CA VAL A 108 -5.32 -1.39 -6.82
C VAL A 108 -6.51 -2.08 -6.16
N PHE A 109 -7.73 -1.65 -6.48
CA PHE A 109 -8.94 -2.30 -5.98
C PHE A 109 -8.99 -3.77 -6.39
N GLU A 110 -8.76 -4.07 -7.66
CA GLU A 110 -8.75 -5.43 -8.18
C GLU A 110 -7.57 -6.25 -7.62
N SER A 111 -6.37 -5.72 -7.55
CA SER A 111 -5.19 -6.51 -7.17
C SER A 111 -5.00 -6.71 -5.67
N VAL A 112 -5.34 -5.70 -4.85
CA VAL A 112 -5.13 -5.72 -3.40
C VAL A 112 -6.39 -6.14 -2.66
N PHE A 113 -7.54 -5.63 -3.08
CA PHE A 113 -8.81 -5.84 -2.40
C PHE A 113 -9.64 -6.98 -3.02
N ILE A 114 -9.44 -7.31 -4.31
CA ILE A 114 -10.03 -8.47 -4.99
C ILE A 114 -8.95 -9.52 -5.30
N LYS A 115 -8.36 -10.14 -4.27
CA LYS A 115 -7.50 -11.30 -4.54
C LYS A 115 -8.33 -12.52 -4.94
N LYS A 116 -8.05 -13.04 -6.15
CA LYS A 116 -8.40 -14.36 -6.74
C LYS A 116 -8.12 -15.61 -5.87
N ILE A 117 -7.90 -15.47 -4.56
CA ILE A 117 -8.08 -16.56 -3.59
C ILE A 117 -9.58 -16.90 -3.46
N ASP A 118 -10.46 -15.98 -3.87
CA ASP A 118 -11.87 -16.27 -4.10
C ASP A 118 -12.13 -17.30 -5.22
N MET A 119 -11.11 -17.67 -6.02
CA MET A 119 -11.25 -18.62 -7.15
C MET A 119 -10.34 -19.86 -7.08
N VAL A 120 -9.33 -19.93 -6.21
CA VAL A 120 -8.43 -21.10 -6.13
C VAL A 120 -8.10 -21.41 -4.68
N ASP A 121 -8.38 -22.65 -4.30
CA ASP A 121 -8.31 -23.28 -2.97
C ASP A 121 -6.87 -23.41 -2.43
N ASP A 122 -6.10 -22.31 -2.39
CA ASP A 122 -4.67 -22.35 -2.06
C ASP A 122 -4.37 -22.08 -0.58
N SER A 123 -3.61 -23.01 0.01
CA SER A 123 -3.19 -23.01 1.42
C SER A 123 -1.75 -22.47 1.57
N ILE A 124 -1.49 -21.70 2.64
CA ILE A 124 -0.15 -21.15 2.91
C ILE A 124 0.26 -21.37 4.36
N ASN A 125 1.53 -21.75 4.57
CA ASN A 125 2.13 -22.00 5.88
C ASN A 125 2.76 -20.71 6.45
N THR A 126 2.52 -20.45 7.73
CA THR A 126 3.14 -19.33 8.46
C THR A 126 4.56 -19.65 8.96
N PRO A 127 5.46 -18.67 9.12
CA PRO A 127 6.90 -18.87 9.39
C PRO A 127 7.26 -19.53 10.73
N ASP A 128 6.36 -19.49 11.72
CA ASP A 128 6.74 -19.78 13.12
C ASP A 128 6.34 -21.17 13.65
N GLY A 129 5.93 -22.12 12.80
CA GLY A 129 5.89 -23.56 13.12
C GLY A 129 4.99 -24.04 14.29
N CYS A 130 4.40 -23.18 15.10
CA CYS A 130 3.68 -23.55 16.33
C CYS A 130 2.17 -23.30 16.25
N ASN A 131 1.70 -22.53 15.26
CA ASN A 131 0.28 -22.36 14.97
C ASN A 131 0.11 -22.15 13.47
N VAL A 132 -0.40 -23.15 12.75
CA VAL A 132 -0.82 -22.94 11.37
C VAL A 132 -2.17 -22.24 11.42
N LYS A 133 -2.15 -20.89 11.38
CA LYS A 133 -3.35 -20.11 11.10
C LYS A 133 -3.55 -20.13 9.59
N ARG A 134 -4.43 -20.99 9.11
CA ARG A 134 -4.86 -20.98 7.71
C ARG A 134 -5.99 -19.96 7.60
N TYR A 135 -5.77 -18.91 6.84
CA TYR A 135 -6.86 -18.07 6.39
C TYR A 135 -7.46 -18.73 5.16
N GLY A 136 -8.75 -19.04 5.20
CA GLY A 136 -9.44 -19.75 4.13
C GLY A 136 -10.90 -19.31 4.04
N VAL A 137 -11.49 -19.57 2.88
CA VAL A 137 -12.90 -19.28 2.60
C VAL A 137 -13.63 -20.62 2.45
N TYR A 138 -14.72 -20.80 3.19
CA TYR A 138 -15.60 -21.97 3.03
C TYR A 138 -17.05 -21.48 2.96
N ASN A 139 -17.77 -21.83 1.89
CA ASN A 139 -19.16 -21.37 1.63
C ASN A 139 -19.33 -19.84 1.74
N ASN A 140 -18.47 -19.06 1.08
CA ASN A 140 -18.47 -17.58 1.13
C ASN A 140 -18.36 -16.98 2.55
N LYS A 141 -17.91 -17.77 3.53
CA LYS A 141 -17.64 -17.29 4.89
C LYS A 141 -16.15 -17.28 5.12
N TYR A 142 -15.63 -16.11 5.51
CA TYR A 142 -14.24 -15.95 5.89
C TYR A 142 -13.99 -16.65 7.24
N GLY A 143 -12.97 -17.51 7.30
CA GLY A 143 -12.64 -18.25 8.52
C GLY A 143 -11.14 -18.27 8.79
N ILE A 144 -10.80 -18.50 10.06
CA ILE A 144 -9.43 -18.89 10.46
C ILE A 144 -9.50 -20.37 10.81
N TYR A 145 -8.94 -21.21 9.95
CA TYR A 145 -8.75 -22.61 10.25
C TYR A 145 -7.46 -22.75 11.06
N LYS A 146 -7.60 -23.12 12.34
CA LYS A 146 -6.48 -23.35 13.25
C LYS A 146 -6.23 -24.84 13.33
N ASN A 147 -5.12 -25.32 12.76
CA ASN A 147 -4.62 -26.65 13.09
C ASN A 147 -3.63 -26.53 14.25
N ARG A 148 -3.94 -27.20 15.37
CA ARG A 148 -2.94 -27.44 16.41
C ARG A 148 -2.08 -28.61 15.96
N LEU A 149 -0.75 -28.40 15.89
CA LEU A 149 0.20 -29.46 15.56
C LEU A 149 0.45 -30.42 16.74
N HIS A 150 -0.06 -30.09 17.93
CA HIS A 150 -0.07 -30.95 19.11
C HIS A 150 -1.42 -30.85 19.85
N PRO A 151 -1.92 -31.94 20.47
CA PRO A 151 -3.19 -31.96 21.20
C PRO A 151 -3.33 -30.84 22.25
#